data_AF-A0A197JRG7-F1
#
_entry.id   AF-A0A197JRG7-F1
#
_cell.length_a   1.000
_cell.length_b   1.000
_cell.length_c   1.000
_cell.angle_alpha   90.00
_cell.angle_beta   90.00
_cell.angle_gamma   90.00
#
_symmetry.space_group_name_H-M   'P 1'
#
loop_
_entity.id
_entity.type
_entity.pdbx_description
1 polymer ?
#
loop_
_entity_poly.entity_id
_entity_poly.type
_entity_poly.pdbx_seq_one_letter_code
_entity_poly.pdbx_strand_id
1 'polypeptide(L)' 'FSQPVDPTVVLDYATIIKNPMDFSTMRSKVERNFYPTIDEFLSDFQLVCDNARLYNAKETLYWRQADKL' A
#
# COMPACT_ATOMS: atom_id res chain seq x y z
N PHE A 1 5.74 -3.45 -0.67
CA PHE A 1 5.02 -3.00 0.54
C PHE A 1 5.84 -2.07 1.42
N SER A 2 7.13 -2.36 1.64
CA SER A 2 7.92 -1.62 2.63
C SER A 2 8.22 -0.16 2.28
N GLN A 3 8.29 0.16 0.99
CA GLN A 3 8.62 1.49 0.47
C GLN A 3 7.60 1.88 -0.61
N PRO A 4 7.43 3.19 -0.89
CA PRO A 4 6.59 3.65 -1.98
C PRO A 4 7.04 3.07 -3.32
N VAL A 5 6.09 2.88 -4.23
CA VAL A 5 6.43 2.54 -5.62
C VAL A 5 7.03 3.76 -6.30
N ASP A 6 8.18 3.61 -6.94
CA ASP A 6 8.84 4.67 -7.70
C ASP A 6 8.11 4.88 -9.04
N PRO A 7 7.45 6.04 -9.25
CA PRO A 7 6.69 6.30 -10.48
C PRO A 7 7.58 6.51 -11.70
N THR A 8 8.89 6.70 -11.54
CA THR A 8 9.84 6.79 -12.65
C THR A 8 10.25 5.42 -13.19
N VAL A 9 10.11 4.38 -12.36
CA VAL A 9 10.40 2.98 -12.72
C VAL A 9 9.12 2.27 -13.15
N VAL A 10 8.02 2.49 -12.44
CA VAL A 10 6.71 1.88 -12.70
C VAL A 10 5.75 2.95 -13.23
N LEU A 11 5.92 3.26 -14.52
CA LEU A 11 5.33 4.44 -15.17
C LEU A 11 3.79 4.46 -15.16
N ASP A 12 3.14 3.31 -15.18
CA ASP A 12 1.68 3.18 -15.21
C ASP A 12 1.04 3.12 -13.82
N TYR A 13 1.83 3.01 -12.75
CA TYR A 13 1.32 2.77 -11.40
C TYR A 13 0.32 3.84 -10.96
N ALA A 14 0.66 5.12 -11.15
CA ALA A 14 -0.22 6.25 -10.79
C ALA A 14 -1.49 6.35 -11.67
N THR A 15 -1.49 5.70 -12.84
CA THR A 15 -2.67 5.65 -13.70
C THR A 15 -3.70 4.63 -13.19
N ILE A 16 -3.25 3.58 -12.51
CA ILE A 16 -4.09 2.50 -11.99
C ILE A 16 -4.41 2.73 -10.51
N ILE A 17 -3.39 3.00 -9.69
CA ILE A 17 -3.49 3.19 -8.24
C ILE A 17 -3.63 4.68 -7.92
N LYS A 18 -4.82 5.05 -7.41
CA LYS A 18 -5.17 6.45 -7.13
C LYS A 18 -4.74 6.94 -5.75
N ASN A 19 -4.70 6.04 -4.77
CA ASN A 19 -4.31 6.34 -3.40
C ASN A 19 -3.16 5.41 -3.00
N PRO A 20 -1.91 5.70 -3.42
CA PRO A 20 -0.77 4.86 -3.07
C PRO A 20 -0.54 4.86 -1.56
N MET A 21 -0.15 3.70 -1.02
CA MET A 21 0.22 3.52 0.38
C MET A 21 1.29 2.45 0.51
N ASP A 22 2.12 2.57 1.54
CA ASP A 22 3.22 1.65 1.85
C ASP A 22 3.57 1.71 3.36
N PHE A 23 4.30 0.71 3.86
CA PHE A 23 4.59 0.59 5.29
C PHE A 23 5.56 1.65 5.84
N SER A 24 6.41 2.25 5.01
CA SER A 24 7.25 3.37 5.47
C SER A 24 6.41 4.63 5.66
N THR A 25 5.48 4.91 4.75
CA THR A 25 4.51 6.00 4.89
C THR A 25 3.63 5.78 6.12
N MET A 26 3.11 4.56 6.32
CA MET A 26 2.34 4.24 7.53
C MET A 26 3.15 4.43 8.81
N ARG A 27 4.43 4.02 8.83
CA ARG A 27 5.32 4.24 9.97
C ARG A 27 5.49 5.73 10.26
N SER A 28 5.76 6.54 9.24
CA SER A 28 5.85 8.00 9.41
C SER A 28 4.54 8.62 9.90
N LYS A 29 3.38 8.08 9.50
CA LYS A 29 2.08 8.50 10.04
C LYS A 29 1.92 8.16 11.52
N VAL A 30 2.36 6.97 11.96
CA VAL A 30 2.38 6.60 13.39
C VAL A 30 3.28 7.55 14.18
N GLU A 31 4.53 7.75 13.74
CA GLU A 31 5.51 8.61 14.43
C GLU A 31 5.04 10.07 14.57
N ARG A 32 4.19 10.51 13.65
CA ARG A 32 3.60 11.86 13.62
C ARG A 32 2.22 11.95 14.27
N ASN A 33 1.73 10.87 14.90
CA ASN A 33 0.38 10.79 15.48
C ASN A 33 -0.75 11.11 14.49
N PHE A 34 -0.62 10.70 13.23
CA PHE A 34 -1.64 10.86 12.18
C PHE A 34 -2.68 9.74 12.13
N TYR A 35 -2.71 8.86 13.13
CA TYR A 35 -3.78 7.89 13.32
C TYR A 35 -4.45 8.14 14.68
N PRO A 36 -5.44 9.05 14.75
CA PRO A 36 -6.25 9.27 15.95
C PRO A 36 -6.96 8.00 16.44
N THR A 37 -7.29 7.10 15.50
CA THR A 37 -7.98 5.84 15.79
C THR A 37 -7.24 4.65 15.16
N ILE A 38 -7.44 3.47 15.75
CA ILE A 38 -6.91 2.23 15.17
C ILE A 38 -7.54 1.93 13.80
N ASP A 39 -8.79 2.34 13.58
CA ASP A 39 -9.50 2.14 12.32
C ASP A 39 -8.83 2.87 11.15
N GLU A 40 -8.30 4.07 11.38
CA GLU A 40 -7.54 4.80 10.36
C GLU A 40 -6.21 4.10 10.00
N PHE A 41 -5.54 3.51 11.00
CA PHE A 41 -4.35 2.68 10.75
C PHE A 41 -4.70 1.42 9.95
N LEU A 42 -5.79 0.73 10.33
CA LEU A 42 -6.27 -0.46 9.64
C LEU A 42 -6.72 -0.14 8.20
N SER A 43 -7.31 1.03 7.98
CA SER A 43 -7.69 1.49 6.64
C SER A 43 -6.48 1.62 5.72
N ASP A 44 -5.38 2.21 6.19
CA ASP A 44 -4.16 2.31 5.40
C ASP A 44 -3.47 0.95 5.21
N PHE A 45 -3.52 0.07 6.21
CA PHE A 45 -3.03 -1.31 6.06
C PHE A 45 -3.79 -2.04 4.95
N GLN A 46 -5.13 -1.95 4.98
CA GLN A 46 -5.99 -2.55 3.97
C GLN A 46 -5.71 -1.97 2.59
N LEU A 47 -5.48 -0.65 2.51
CA LEU A 47 -5.13 0.03 1.27
C LEU A 47 -3.82 -0.48 0.65
N VAL A 48 -2.80 -0.80 1.46
CA VAL A 48 -1.57 -1.46 0.95
C VAL A 48 -1.90 -2.78 0.26
N CYS A 49 -2.74 -3.61 0.89
CA CYS A 49 -3.11 -4.92 0.38
C CYS A 49 -4.02 -4.82 -0.86
N ASP A 50 -4.97 -3.88 -0.86
CA ASP A 50 -5.90 -3.66 -1.96
C ASP A 50 -5.19 -3.12 -3.20
N ASN A 51 -4.31 -2.14 -3.04
CA ASN A 51 -3.50 -1.63 -4.14
C ASN A 51 -2.64 -2.72 -4.77
N ALA A 52 -2.05 -3.59 -3.94
CA ALA A 52 -1.26 -4.71 -4.40
C ALA A 52 -2.10 -5.72 -5.19
N ARG A 53 -3.30 -6.05 -4.71
CA ARG A 53 -4.22 -6.97 -5.38
C ARG A 53 -4.83 -6.39 -6.66
N LEU A 54 -5.01 -5.07 -6.72
CA LEU A 54 -5.51 -4.35 -7.87
C LEU A 54 -4.47 -4.24 -8.99
N TYR A 55 -3.23 -3.88 -8.65
CA TYR A 55 -2.18 -3.67 -9.65
C TYR A 55 -1.57 -4.98 -10.16
N ASN A 56 -1.39 -5.97 -9.29
CA ASN A 56 -0.67 -7.19 -9.64
C ASN A 56 -1.63 -8.33 -10.02
N ALA A 57 -1.25 -9.18 -10.98
CA ALA A 57 -2.02 -10.38 -11.29
C ALA A 57 -1.96 -11.41 -10.14
N LYS A 58 -3.03 -12.22 -9.99
CA LYS A 58 -3.19 -13.21 -8.90
C LYS A 58 -2.04 -14.20 -8.74
N GLU A 59 -1.32 -14.47 -9.82
CA GLU A 59 -0.22 -15.44 -9.83
C GLU A 59 1.13 -14.87 -9.44
N THR A 60 1.21 -13.55 -9.32
CA THR A 60 2.41 -12.88 -8.85
C THR A 60 2.60 -13.10 -7.36
N LEU A 61 3.86 -13.09 -6.93
CA LEU A 61 4.22 -13.14 -5.52
C LEU A 61 3.56 -12.01 -4.72
N TYR A 62 3.50 -10.81 -5.28
CA TYR A 62 2.97 -9.63 -4.61
C TYR A 62 1.48 -9.76 -4.31
N TRP A 63 0.69 -10.24 -5.27
CA TRP A 63 -0.74 -10.49 -5.03
C TRP A 63 -0.94 -11.53 -3.93
N ARG A 64 -0.24 -12.66 -4.01
CA ARG A 64 -0.36 -13.76 -3.03
C ARG A 64 0.12 -13.38 -1.63
N GLN A 65 1.10 -12.48 -1.53
CA GLN A 65 1.55 -11.95 -0.24
C GLN A 65 0.52 -11.00 0.35
N ALA A 66 -0.08 -10.11 -0.46
CA ALA A 66 -1.16 -9.22 -0.02
C ALA A 66 -2.42 -9.98 0.42
N ASP A 67 -2.66 -11.17 -0.12
CA ASP A 67 -3.80 -12.03 0.27
C ASP A 67 -3.57 -12.78 1.60
N LYS A 68 -2.32 -12.89 2.06
CA LYS A 68 -1.94 -13.56 3.31
C LYS A 68 -1.77 -12.61 4.50
N LEU A 69 -1.63 -11.32 4.22
CA LEU A 69 -1.50 -10.26 5.22
C LEU A 69 -2.88 -9.91 5.79
#